data_AF-A0A6B3F3I4-F1
#
_entry.id   AF-A0A6B3F3I4-F1
#
_cell.length_a   1.000
_cell.length_b   1.000
_cell.length_c   1.000
_cell.angle_alpha   90.00
_cell.angle_beta   90.00
_cell.angle_gamma   90.00
#
_symmetry.space_group_name_H-M   'P 1'
#
loop_
_entity.id
_entity.type
_entity.pdbx_description
1 polymer ?
#
loop_
_entity_poly.entity_id
_entity_poly.type
_entity_poly.pdbx_seq_one_letter_code
_entity_poly.pdbx_strand_id
1 'polypeptide(L)' 'MTENARPRLLLVHAHPDDESINNGATMAAAVASGAEVTLVTCTLGEEGEIIPP' A
#
# COMPACT_ATOMS: atom_id res chain seq x y z
N MET A 1 9.05 7.26 30.74
CA MET A 1 9.18 7.72 29.35
C MET A 1 8.95 6.51 28.48
N THR A 2 7.70 6.22 28.12
CA THR A 2 7.41 5.17 27.13
C THR A 2 7.88 5.71 25.79
N GLU A 3 8.92 5.11 25.21
CA GLU A 3 9.24 5.33 23.81
C GLU A 3 7.99 4.96 23.00
N ASN A 4 7.41 5.95 22.32
CA ASN A 4 6.25 5.72 21.49
C ASN A 4 6.75 4.97 20.24
N ALA A 5 6.46 3.68 20.16
CA ALA A 5 6.82 2.87 18.99
C ALA A 5 6.20 3.49 17.73
N ARG A 6 6.95 3.50 16.62
CA ARG A 6 6.45 4.02 15.34
C ARG A 6 5.19 3.24 14.92
N PRO A 7 4.09 3.90 14.53
CA PRO A 7 2.91 3.21 14.02
C PRO A 7 3.25 2.35 12.81
N ARG A 8 2.60 1.19 12.66
CA ARG A 8 2.83 0.24 11.56
C ARG A 8 1.53 -0.06 10.85
N LEU A 9 1.52 0.02 9.52
CA LEU A 9 0.36 -0.24 8.66
C LEU A 9 0.72 -1.33 7.66
N LEU A 10 -0.09 -2.39 7.63
CA LEU A 10 -0.03 -3.44 6.61
C LEU A 10 -1.25 -3.32 5.70
N LEU A 11 -1.03 -3.16 4.40
CA LEU A 11 -2.09 -3.23 3.40
C LEU A 11 -1.92 -4.49 2.55
N VAL A 12 -3.03 -5.19 2.33
CA VAL A 12 -3.07 -6.42 1.55
C VAL A 12 -4.02 -6.20 0.38
N HIS A 13 -3.52 -6.32 -0.83
CA HIS A 13 -4.24 -6.04 -2.06
C HIS A 13 -4.20 -7.24 -3.01
N ALA A 14 -5.20 -7.34 -3.89
CA ALA A 14 -5.34 -8.48 -4.78
C ALA A 14 -4.33 -8.39 -5.94
N HIS A 15 -4.29 -7.26 -6.64
CA HIS A 15 -3.49 -7.07 -7.84
C HIS A 15 -2.53 -5.88 -7.70
N PRO A 16 -1.48 -5.79 -8.53
CA PRO A 16 -0.64 -4.61 -8.59
C PRO A 16 -1.44 -3.43 -9.14
N ASP A 17 -1.50 -2.31 -8.41
CA ASP A 17 -2.24 -1.05 -8.67
C ASP A 17 -3.40 -0.77 -7.69
N ASP A 18 -4.01 -1.82 -7.13
CA ASP A 18 -5.10 -1.72 -6.17
C ASP A 18 -4.73 -0.83 -4.97
N GLU A 19 -3.46 -0.88 -4.54
CA GLU A 19 -2.94 -0.07 -3.44
C GLU A 19 -2.97 1.41 -3.77
N SER A 20 -2.64 1.75 -5.01
CA SER A 20 -2.53 3.12 -5.48
C SER A 20 -3.91 3.70 -5.75
N ILE A 21 -4.80 2.91 -6.38
CA ILE A 21 -6.19 3.30 -6.70
C ILE A 21 -6.99 3.55 -5.43
N ASN A 22 -6.94 2.62 -4.47
CA ASN A 22 -7.82 2.67 -3.31
C ASN A 22 -7.21 3.40 -2.11
N ASN A 23 -5.88 3.32 -1.95
CA ASN A 23 -5.22 3.72 -0.71
C ASN A 23 -3.96 4.58 -0.90
N GLY A 24 -3.65 5.05 -2.11
CA GLY A 24 -2.44 5.82 -2.39
C GLY A 24 -2.27 7.04 -1.48
N ALA A 25 -3.33 7.86 -1.36
CA ALA A 25 -3.31 9.03 -0.49
C ALA A 25 -3.20 8.67 1.00
N THR A 26 -3.84 7.59 1.43
CA THR A 26 -3.79 7.09 2.81
C THR A 26 -2.38 6.62 3.18
N MET A 27 -1.73 5.84 2.30
CA MET A 27 -0.34 5.40 2.50
C MET A 27 0.61 6.59 2.56
N ALA A 28 0.47 7.55 1.64
CA ALA A 28 1.28 8.76 1.64
C ALA A 28 1.12 9.55 2.94
N ALA A 29 -0.11 9.73 3.43
CA ALA A 29 -0.39 10.40 4.70
C ALA A 29 0.18 9.64 5.91
N ALA A 30 0.11 8.30 5.91
CA ALA A 30 0.67 7.47 6.96
C ALA A 30 2.19 7.60 7.03
N VAL A 31 2.88 7.52 5.88
CA VAL A 31 4.34 7.73 5.80
C VAL A 31 4.72 9.14 6.24
N ALA A 32 4.00 10.17 5.79
CA ALA A 32 4.21 11.55 6.20
C ALA A 32 4.03 11.77 7.72
N SER A 33 3.18 10.95 8.35
CA SER A 33 2.96 10.94 9.81
C SER A 33 3.96 10.07 10.58
N GLY A 34 4.97 9.51 9.92
CA GLY A 34 6.03 8.71 10.53
C GLY A 34 5.72 7.23 10.72
N ALA A 35 4.65 6.72 10.09
CA ALA A 35 4.34 5.30 10.12
C ALA A 35 5.24 4.48 9.18
N GLU A 36 5.53 3.24 9.57
CA GLU A 36 6.07 2.21 8.70
C GLU A 36 4.93 1.57 7.90
N VAL A 37 5.02 1.59 6.57
CA VAL A 37 4.01 0.99 5.69
C VAL A 37 4.60 -0.23 5.00
N THR A 38 3.91 -1.36 5.09
CA THR A 38 4.20 -2.59 4.35
C THR A 38 3.03 -2.92 3.44
N LEU A 39 3.33 -3.24 2.20
CA LEU A 39 2.36 -3.67 1.19
C LEU A 39 2.56 -5.16 0.90
N VAL A 40 1.45 -5.89 0.81
CA VAL A 40 1.41 -7.25 0.27
C VAL A 40 0.46 -7.24 -0.91
N THR A 41 0.96 -7.66 -2.07
CA THR A 41 0.14 -7.88 -3.26
C THR A 41 0.05 -9.38 -3.48
N CYS A 42 -1.18 -9.91 -3.54
CA CYS A 42 -1.44 -11.34 -3.56
C CYS A 42 -1.06 -12.01 -4.89
N THR A 43 -1.18 -11.28 -6.00
CA THR A 43 -0.94 -11.79 -7.36
C THR A 43 0.04 -10.88 -8.11
N LEU A 44 0.56 -11.36 -9.24
CA LEU A 44 1.35 -10.52 -10.14
C LEU A 44 0.49 -9.86 -11.23
N GLY A 45 -0.82 -10.12 -11.22
CA GLY A 45 -1.74 -9.62 -12.24
C GLY A 45 -1.58 -10.36 -13.58
N GLU A 46 -1.30 -11.66 -13.54
CA GLU A 46 -0.99 -12.47 -14.72
C GLU A 46 -2.08 -12.46 -15.81
N GLU A 47 -3.34 -12.25 -15.41
CA GLU A 47 -4.52 -12.18 -16.29
C GLU A 47 -4.92 -10.73 -16.63
N GLY A 48 -4.09 -9.74 -16.32
CA GLY A 48 -4.34 -8.34 -16.65
C GLY A 48 -4.27 -8.08 -18.16
N GLU A 49 -5.19 -7.25 -18.68
CA GLU A 49 -5.16 -6.81 -20.08
C GLU A 49 -4.28 -5.56 -20.26
N ILE A 50 -3.52 -5.52 -21.37
CA ILE A 50 -2.83 -4.30 -21.81
C ILE A 50 -3.74 -3.57 -22.78
N ILE A 51 -4.19 -2.37 -22.41
CA ILE A 51 -5.00 -1.52 -23.30
C ILE A 51 -4.06 -0.58 -24.10
N PRO A 52 -3.96 -0.73 -25.43
CA PRO A 52 -3.17 0.17 -26.26
C PRO A 52 -3.82 1.56 -26.38
N PRO A 53 -3.02 2.60 -26.67
CA PRO A 53 -3.51 3.97 -26.87
C PRO A 53 -4.37 4.15 -28.12
#